data_AF-A0AAW5TLM1-F1
#
_entry.id   AF-A0AAW5TLM1-F1
#
_cell.length_a   1.000
_cell.length_b   1.000
_cell.length_c   1.000
_cell.angle_alpha   90.00
_cell.angle_beta   90.00
_cell.angle_gamma   90.00
#
_symmetry.space_group_name_H-M   'P 1'
#
loop_
_entity.id
_entity.type
_entity.pdbx_description
1 polymer ?
#
loop_
_entity_poly.entity_id
_entity_poly.type
_entity_poly.pdbx_seq_one_letter_code
_entity_poly.pdbx_strand_id
1 'polypeptide(L)'
;HSRRSRRRIKNEARTPHVADIHFTMGRRWFRPCLEEILLLVIDELGVACTPRARKALDQGIEDWEDIQLESAIRNKPATAVRVFATLEK
;
A
#
# COMPACT_ATOMS: atom_id res chain seq x y z
N HIS A 1 -2.34 -15.36 4.41
CA HIS A 1 -2.35 -16.16 3.17
C HIS A 1 -0.98 -16.15 2.51
N SER A 2 -0.54 -17.31 2.03
CA SER A 2 0.88 -17.71 2.01
C SER A 2 1.61 -17.32 0.72
N ARG A 3 2.94 -17.18 0.81
CA ARG A 3 3.91 -17.04 -0.30
C ARG A 3 3.68 -18.01 -1.48
N ARG A 4 2.91 -19.08 -1.27
CA ARG A 4 2.54 -20.10 -2.26
C ARG A 4 1.67 -19.55 -3.39
N SER A 5 0.71 -18.68 -3.08
CA SER A 5 -0.21 -18.12 -4.09
C SER A 5 0.53 -17.20 -5.07
N ARG A 6 1.40 -16.32 -4.53
CA ARG A 6 2.33 -15.47 -5.29
C ARG A 6 3.22 -16.24 -6.26
N ARG A 7 3.75 -17.40 -5.84
CA ARG A 7 4.59 -18.26 -6.69
C ARG A 7 3.82 -18.87 -7.86
N ARG A 8 2.51 -19.11 -7.73
CA ARG A 8 1.72 -19.77 -8.77
C ARG A 8 1.50 -18.84 -9.95
N ILE A 9 1.04 -17.61 -9.72
CA ILE A 9 0.76 -16.63 -10.78
C ILE A 9 2.04 -16.26 -11.52
N LYS A 10 3.12 -16.00 -10.78
CA LYS A 10 4.43 -15.65 -11.36
C LYS A 10 5.00 -16.73 -12.29
N ASN A 11 4.60 -17.99 -12.11
CA ASN A 11 5.16 -19.14 -12.84
C ASN A 11 4.22 -19.72 -13.90
N GLU A 12 2.97 -19.26 -13.99
CA GLU A 12 2.03 -19.73 -15.02
C GLU A 12 2.21 -18.89 -16.29
N ALA A 13 2.40 -19.55 -17.45
CA ALA A 13 2.50 -18.90 -18.77
C ALA A 13 1.14 -18.43 -19.31
N ARG A 14 0.21 -18.04 -18.42
CA ARG A 14 -1.13 -17.55 -18.76
C ARG A 14 -1.35 -16.18 -18.13
N THR A 15 -2.15 -15.35 -18.79
CA THR A 15 -2.62 -14.09 -18.20
C THR A 15 -3.46 -14.41 -16.95
N PRO A 16 -3.11 -13.89 -15.77
CA PRO A 16 -3.87 -14.16 -14.55
C PRO A 16 -5.27 -13.54 -14.63
N HIS A 17 -6.25 -14.24 -14.05
CA HIS A 17 -7.58 -13.65 -13.87
C HIS A 17 -7.54 -12.69 -12.68
N VAL A 18 -8.40 -11.67 -12.66
CA VAL A 18 -8.47 -10.70 -11.53
C VAL A 18 -8.69 -11.42 -10.19
N ALA A 19 -9.47 -12.51 -10.19
CA ALA A 19 -9.72 -13.34 -9.01
C ALA A 19 -8.47 -14.06 -8.47
N ASP A 20 -7.42 -14.20 -9.28
CA ASP A 20 -6.15 -14.79 -8.85
C ASP A 20 -5.28 -13.76 -8.09
N ILE A 21 -5.50 -12.46 -8.32
CA ILE A 21 -4.65 -11.38 -7.79
C ILE A 21 -4.94 -11.14 -6.30
N HIS A 22 -3.88 -11.16 -5.47
CA HIS A 22 -4.00 -10.75 -4.07
C HIS A 22 -3.83 -9.25 -3.97
N PHE A 23 -4.94 -8.51 -3.90
CA PHE A 23 -4.89 -7.08 -3.65
C PHE A 23 -4.29 -6.81 -2.26
N THR A 24 -3.02 -6.41 -2.24
CA THR A 24 -2.24 -6.10 -1.02
C THR A 24 -2.47 -4.68 -0.50
N MET A 25 -3.19 -3.87 -1.27
CA MET A 25 -3.54 -2.46 -1.02
C MET A 25 -4.61 -2.32 0.07
N GLY A 26 -4.75 -1.11 0.60
CA GLY A 26 -5.88 -0.78 1.48
C GLY A 26 -5.78 -1.40 2.86
N ARG A 27 -4.57 -1.81 3.29
CA ARG A 27 -4.27 -2.17 4.68
C ARG A 27 -4.48 -0.99 5.64
N ARG A 28 -4.55 0.21 5.09
CA ARG A 28 -4.73 1.48 5.77
C ARG A 28 -6.08 2.07 5.38
N TRP A 29 -6.67 2.86 6.27
CA TRP A 29 -7.96 3.52 6.06
C TRP A 29 -7.92 4.65 5.01
N PHE A 30 -6.77 4.89 4.39
CA PHE A 30 -6.56 5.92 3.37
C PHE A 30 -6.59 5.34 1.96
N ARG A 31 -6.74 6.24 0.98
CA ARG A 31 -6.76 5.87 -0.43
C ARG A 31 -5.40 5.28 -0.82
N PRO A 32 -5.38 4.20 -1.61
CA PRO A 32 -4.12 3.63 -2.06
C PRO A 32 -3.38 4.60 -2.97
N CYS A 33 -2.06 4.63 -2.86
CA CYS A 33 -1.18 5.41 -3.74
C CYS A 33 -0.79 4.63 -5.01
N LEU A 34 -0.12 5.31 -5.94
CA LEU A 34 0.42 4.68 -7.15
C LEU A 34 1.48 3.63 -6.79
N GLU A 35 2.29 3.90 -5.78
CA GLU A 35 3.39 3.06 -5.34
C GLU A 35 2.89 1.69 -4.86
N GLU A 36 1.77 1.64 -4.14
CA GLU A 36 1.12 0.38 -3.76
C GLU A 36 0.62 -0.41 -4.98
N ILE A 37 0.16 0.27 -6.04
CA ILE A 37 -0.21 -0.37 -7.32
C ILE A 37 1.03 -0.95 -8.00
N LEU A 38 2.12 -0.20 -8.05
CA LEU A 38 3.38 -0.68 -8.62
C LEU A 38 3.94 -1.88 -7.84
N LEU A 39 3.85 -1.87 -6.50
CA LEU A 39 4.22 -3.02 -5.67
C LEU A 39 3.37 -4.24 -5.97
N LEU A 40 2.05 -4.10 -6.16
CA LEU A 40 1.18 -5.21 -6.58
C LEU A 40 1.65 -5.80 -7.92
N VAL A 41 1.92 -4.94 -8.91
CA VAL A 41 2.35 -5.38 -10.23
C VAL A 41 3.70 -6.13 -10.17
N ILE A 42 4.63 -5.68 -9.34
CA ILE A 42 5.91 -6.36 -9.13
C ILE A 42 5.71 -7.70 -8.40
N ASP A 43 4.95 -7.70 -7.31
CA ASP A 43 4.88 -8.84 -6.38
C ASP A 43 3.89 -9.93 -6.82
N GLU A 44 2.75 -9.54 -7.39
CA GLU A 44 1.68 -10.44 -7.79
C GLU A 44 1.73 -10.77 -9.29
N LEU A 45 2.15 -9.84 -10.15
CA LEU A 45 2.25 -10.05 -11.60
C LEU A 45 3.68 -10.33 -12.08
N GLY A 46 4.67 -10.26 -11.19
CA GLY A 46 6.04 -10.68 -11.48
C GLY A 46 6.84 -9.74 -12.39
N VAL A 47 6.40 -8.48 -12.55
CA VAL A 47 7.08 -7.49 -13.38
C VAL A 47 8.49 -7.21 -12.85
N ALA A 48 9.46 -7.20 -13.76
CA ALA A 48 10.85 -6.88 -13.43
C ALA A 48 11.01 -5.42 -13.04
N CYS A 49 11.79 -5.16 -12.01
CA CYS A 49 12.09 -3.81 -11.55
C CYS A 49 13.58 -3.68 -11.19
N THR A 50 14.06 -2.45 -11.09
CA THR A 50 15.43 -2.21 -10.62
C THR A 50 15.58 -2.62 -9.14
N PRO A 51 16.77 -3.00 -8.67
CA PRO A 51 16.98 -3.39 -7.27
C PRO A 51 16.64 -2.30 -6.25
N ARG A 52 16.68 -1.03 -6.66
CA ARG A 52 16.35 0.13 -5.82
C ARG A 52 14.87 0.51 -5.85
N ALA A 53 14.09 -0.07 -6.76
CA ALA A 53 12.68 0.28 -6.94
C ALA A 53 11.89 0.08 -5.65
N ARG A 54 12.08 -1.04 -4.94
CA ARG A 54 11.35 -1.32 -3.70
C ARG A 54 11.52 -0.20 -2.67
N LYS A 55 12.76 0.22 -2.42
CA LYS A 55 13.05 1.29 -1.44
C LYS A 55 12.40 2.62 -1.83
N ALA A 56 12.41 2.96 -3.11
CA ALA A 56 11.78 4.19 -3.59
C ALA A 56 10.24 4.12 -3.47
N LEU A 57 9.64 2.97 -3.77
CA LEU A 57 8.20 2.75 -3.61
C LEU A 57 7.78 2.80 -2.14
N ASP A 58 8.54 2.15 -1.25
CA ASP A 58 8.26 2.17 0.19
C ASP A 58 8.32 3.59 0.75
N GLN A 59 9.30 4.41 0.33
CA GLN A 59 9.37 5.82 0.73
C GLN A 59 8.16 6.62 0.24
N GLY A 60 7.77 6.44 -1.02
CA GLY A 60 6.60 7.16 -1.57
C GLY A 60 5.28 6.78 -0.88
N ILE A 61 5.18 5.54 -0.38
CA ILE A 61 4.04 5.09 0.44
C ILE A 61 4.00 5.84 1.78
N GLU A 62 5.14 5.93 2.47
CA GLU A 62 5.25 6.69 3.73
C GLU A 62 4.91 8.18 3.51
N ASP A 63 5.50 8.80 2.49
CA ASP A 63 5.25 10.20 2.15
C ASP A 63 3.77 10.47 1.85
N TRP A 64 3.12 9.55 1.11
CA TRP A 64 1.69 9.67 0.80
C TRP A 64 0.80 9.56 2.04
N GLU A 65 1.16 8.70 2.98
CA GLU A 65 0.40 8.52 4.22
C GLU A 65 0.43 9.77 5.09
N ASP A 66 1.59 10.41 5.18
CA ASP A 66 1.74 11.68 5.89
C ASP A 66 0.85 12.75 5.23
N ILE A 67 0.85 12.86 3.90
CA ILE A 67 -0.02 13.79 3.16
C ILE A 67 -1.50 13.53 3.44
N GLN A 68 -1.94 12.26 3.43
CA GLN A 68 -3.32 11.89 3.70
C GLN A 68 -3.71 12.18 5.15
N LEU A 69 -2.81 11.91 6.10
CA LEU A 69 -3.03 12.16 7.52
C LEU A 69 -3.12 13.65 7.82
N GLU A 70 -2.19 14.45 7.31
CA GLU A 70 -2.21 15.91 7.41
C GLU A 70 -3.52 16.49 6.87
N SER A 71 -3.97 15.99 5.72
CA SER A 71 -5.23 16.39 5.10
C SER A 71 -6.43 16.03 6.00
N ALA A 72 -6.44 14.83 6.57
CA ALA A 72 -7.49 14.40 7.49
C ALA A 72 -7.53 15.25 8.78
N ILE A 73 -6.37 15.56 9.35
CA ILE A 73 -6.23 16.43 10.53
C ILE A 73 -6.74 17.84 10.22
N ARG A 74 -6.30 18.42 9.11
CA ARG A 74 -6.72 19.77 8.68
C ARG A 74 -8.23 19.88 8.49
N ASN A 75 -8.87 18.81 8.02
CA ASN A 75 -10.32 18.75 7.85
C ASN A 75 -11.10 18.60 9.18
N LYS A 76 -10.48 18.05 10.23
CA LYS A 76 -11.12 17.82 11.54
C LYS A 76 -10.20 18.16 12.73
N PRO A 77 -9.73 19.40 12.86
CA PRO A 77 -8.72 19.77 13.86
C PRO A 77 -9.20 19.58 15.29
N ALA A 78 -10.48 19.86 15.58
CA ALA A 78 -11.06 19.65 16.91
C ALA A 78 -11.06 18.17 17.34
N THR A 79 -11.25 17.25 16.39
CA THR A 79 -11.15 15.81 16.66
C THR A 79 -9.71 15.43 16.97
N ALA A 80 -8.74 15.96 16.22
CA ALA A 80 -7.32 15.71 16.48
C ALA A 80 -6.94 16.16 17.91
N VAL A 81 -7.26 17.40 18.29
CA VAL A 81 -6.98 17.93 19.64
C VAL A 81 -7.61 17.06 20.74
N ARG A 82 -8.89 16.67 20.57
CA ARG A 82 -9.56 15.80 21.54
C ARG A 82 -8.86 14.44 21.69
N VAL A 83 -8.41 13.84 20.59
CA VAL A 83 -7.68 12.56 20.62
C VAL A 83 -6.31 12.73 21.28
N PHE A 84 -5.57 13.80 20.98
CA PHE A 84 -4.29 14.08 21.63
C PHE A 84 -4.44 14.25 23.15
N ALA A 85 -5.47 14.97 23.62
CA ALA A 85 -5.74 15.15 25.05
C ALA A 85 -6.07 13.83 25.79
N THR A 86 -6.52 12.79 25.08
CA THR A 86 -6.73 11.45 25.67
C THR A 86 -5.47 10.58 25.70
N LEU A 87 -4.43 10.91 24.93
CA LEU A 87 -3.18 10.15 24.91
C LEU A 87 -2.17 10.59 25.99
N GLU A 88 -2.33 11.80 26.54
CA GLU A 88 -1.47 12.34 27.61
C GLU A 88 -1.88 11.91 29.03
N LYS A 89 -2.94 11.10 29.16
CA LYS A 89 -3.42 10.54 30.44
C LYS A 89 -2.97 9.11 30.64
#